data_AF-W0QA80-F1
#
_entry.id   AF-W0QA80-F1
#
_cell.length_a   1.000
_cell.length_b   1.000
_cell.length_c   1.000
_cell.angle_alpha   90.00
_cell.angle_beta   90.00
_cell.angle_gamma   90.00
#
_symmetry.space_group_name_H-M   'P 1'
#
loop_
_entity.id
_entity.type
_entity.pdbx_description
1 polymer ?
#
loop_
_entity_poly.entity_id
_entity_poly.type
_entity_poly.pdbx_seq_one_letter_code
_entity_poly.pdbx_strand_id
1 'polypeptide(L)' 'MNRISQILNIKHPIVQAPMSWLTDAHLVASVADAGGLGFLAPHAG' A
#
# COMPACT_ATOMS: atom_id res chain seq x y z
N MET A 1 15.45 4.79 -9.26
CA MET A 1 14.02 5.11 -9.12
C MET A 1 13.29 4.57 -10.34
N ASN A 2 12.17 3.85 -10.17
CA ASN A 2 11.52 3.08 -11.26
C ASN A 2 10.27 3.80 -11.81
N ARG A 3 9.81 3.48 -13.02
CA ARG A 3 8.67 4.18 -13.67
C ARG A 3 7.40 4.17 -12.80
N ILE A 4 7.12 3.03 -12.17
CA ILE A 4 5.96 2.84 -11.30
C ILE A 4 6.04 3.75 -10.06
N SER A 5 7.21 3.85 -9.43
CA SER A 5 7.45 4.73 -8.28
C SER A 5 7.22 6.20 -8.60
N GLN A 6 7.55 6.65 -9.82
CA GLN A 6 7.31 8.03 -10.25
C GLN A 6 5.83 8.31 -10.53
N ILE A 7 5.11 7.37 -11.15
CA ILE A 7 3.68 7.54 -11.45
C ILE A 7 2.85 7.57 -10.16
N LEU A 8 3.19 6.70 -9.20
CA LEU A 8 2.45 6.54 -7.95
C LEU A 8 2.98 7.42 -6.81
N ASN A 9 4.06 8.18 -7.05
CA ASN A 9 4.74 9.02 -6.06
C ASN A 9 5.12 8.28 -4.77
N ILE A 10 5.69 7.08 -4.91
CA ILE A 10 6.14 6.23 -3.79
C ILE A 10 7.66 6.03 -3.82
N LYS A 11 8.26 5.87 -2.64
CA LYS A 11 9.72 5.72 -2.48
C LYS A 11 10.20 4.34 -2.95
N HIS A 12 9.43 3.30 -2.63
CA HIS A 12 9.74 1.92 -2.96
C HIS A 12 8.72 1.38 -3.96
N PRO A 13 9.13 0.61 -4.99
CA PRO A 13 8.21 -0.02 -5.93
C PRO A 13 7.54 -1.26 -5.29
N ILE A 14 7.03 -1.10 -4.07
CA ILE A 14 6.37 -2.14 -3.27
C ILE A 14 4.91 -1.75 -3.16
N VAL A 15 4.05 -2.70 -3.51
CA VAL A 15 2.60 -2.54 -3.46
C VAL A 15 2.04 -3.66 -2.58
N GLN A 16 1.31 -3.30 -1.53
CA GLN A 16 0.60 -4.26 -0.70
C GLN A 16 -0.70 -4.68 -1.42
N ALA A 17 -0.85 -5.99 -1.65
CA ALA A 17 -2.04 -6.53 -2.30
C ALA A 17 -3.24 -6.53 -1.34
N PRO A 18 -4.45 -6.15 -1.79
CA PRO A 18 -5.63 -6.16 -0.93
C PRO A 18 -5.96 -7.59 -0.50
N MET A 19 -5.98 -7.80 0.82
CA MET A 19 -6.34 -9.06 1.47
C MET A 19 -7.60 -8.84 2.28
N SER A 20 -8.72 -9.43 1.87
CA SER A 20 -10.01 -9.34 2.58
C SER A 20 -9.85 -9.81 4.03
N TRP A 21 -10.45 -9.12 5.00
CA TRP A 21 -10.37 -9.39 6.46
C TRP A 21 -8.99 -9.20 7.13
N LEU A 22 -7.90 -9.10 6.35
CA LEU A 22 -6.54 -8.90 6.88
C LEU A 22 -6.03 -7.48 6.66
N THR A 23 -6.52 -6.81 5.62
CA THR A 23 -6.09 -5.44 5.34
C THR A 23 -6.90 -4.48 6.20
N ASP A 24 -6.28 -3.87 7.19
CA ASP A 24 -6.86 -2.82 8.02
C ASP A 24 -6.22 -1.45 7.71
N ALA A 25 -6.80 -0.38 8.28
CA ALA A 25 -6.27 0.97 8.11
C ALA A 25 -4.83 1.10 8.65
N HIS A 26 -4.47 0.36 9.71
CA HIS A 26 -3.14 0.39 10.29
C HIS A 26 -2.10 -0.23 9.35
N LEU A 27 -2.39 -1.38 8.72
CA LEU A 27 -1.49 -1.98 7.74
C LEU A 27 -1.25 -1.05 6.55
N VAL A 28 -2.31 -0.45 6.00
CA VAL A 28 -2.19 0.48 4.87
C VAL A 28 -1.38 1.72 5.26
N ALA A 29 -1.62 2.28 6.44
CA ALA A 29 -0.84 3.41 6.96
C ALA A 29 0.64 3.03 7.14
N SER A 30 0.92 1.83 7.66
CA SER A 30 2.28 1.33 7.85
C SER A 30 3.04 1.20 6.53
N VAL A 31 2.36 0.72 5.48
CA VAL A 31 2.93 0.61 4.12
C VAL A 31 3.19 1.99 3.52
N ALA A 32 2.27 2.95 3.73
CA ALA A 32 2.43 4.32 3.27
C ALA A 32 3.60 5.03 3.98
N ASP A 33 3.73 4.88 5.30
CA ASP A 33 4.84 5.44 6.09
C ASP A 33 6.19 4.85 5.69
N ALA A 34 6.23 3.56 5.37
CA ALA A 34 7.41 2.92 4.80
C ALA A 34 7.76 3.44 3.39
N GLY A 35 6.84 4.15 2.73
CA GLY A 35 7.02 4.72 1.39
C GLY A 35 6.63 3.78 0.25
N GLY A 36 5.73 2.83 0.49
CA GLY A 36 5.08 1.98 -0.50
C GLY A 36 3.62 2.41 -0.77
N LEU A 37 2.90 1.63 -1.58
CA LEU A 37 1.48 1.82 -1.84
C LEU A 37 0.64 0.73 -1.17
N GLY A 38 -0.30 1.10 -0.30
CA GLY A 38 -1.26 0.18 0.32
C GLY A 38 -2.66 0.26 -0.30
N PHE A 39 -3.40 -0.84 -0.26
CA PHE A 39 -4.77 -0.94 -0.81
C PHE A 39 -5.77 -1.38 0.26
N LEU A 40 -6.81 -0.59 0.51
CA LEU A 40 -7.92 -1.04 1.34
C LEU A 40 -8.78 -2.05 0.56
N ALA A 41 -8.97 -3.23 1.14
CA ALA A 41 -9.89 -4.22 0.61
C ALA A 41 -11.34 -3.84 0.98
N PRO A 42 -12.35 -4.14 0.14
CA PRO A 42 -13.73 -4.22 0.63
C PRO A 42 -13.71 -5.29 1.73
N HIS A 43 -14.30 -4.99 2.89
CA HIS A 43 -14.18 -5.78 4.15
C HIS A 43 -12.84 -5.67 4.87
N ALA A 44 -12.12 -4.56 4.68
CA ALA A 44 -11.13 -4.11 5.65
C ALA A 44 -11.82 -3.89 7.00
N GLY A 45 -11.38 -4.63 8.02
CA GLY A 45 -11.95 -4.60 9.37
C GLY A 45 -11.85 -3.24 10.03
#